data_AF-E4U368-F1
#
_entry.id   AF-E4U368-F1
#
_cell.length_a   1.000
_cell.length_b   1.000
_cell.length_c   1.000
_cell.angle_alpha   90.00
_cell.angle_beta   90.00
_cell.angle_gamma   90.00
#
_symmetry.space_group_name_H-M   'P 1'
#
loop_
_entity.id
_entity.type
_entity.pdbx_description
1 polymer ?
#
loop_
_entity_poly.entity_id
_entity_poly.type
_entity_poly.pdbx_seq_one_letter_code
_entity_poly.pdbx_strand_id
1 'polypeptide(L)' 'MDAVQKDLENRKEEIQSAMKLMFKANMTITDWDVPEGDDREAAKILLSIMQDSLDAIKADIEAGKYDFY' A
#
# COMPACT_ATOMS: atom_id res chain seq x y z
N MET A 1 -22.74 1.29 13.42
CA MET A 1 -21.34 0.99 13.07
C MET A 1 -20.71 0.32 14.25
N ASP A 2 -20.03 -0.81 14.06
CA ASP A 2 -19.32 -1.49 15.15
C ASP A 2 -18.12 -0.65 15.62
N ALA A 3 -17.64 -0.87 16.85
CA ALA A 3 -16.52 -0.15 17.43
C ALA A 3 -15.24 -0.25 16.57
N VAL A 4 -14.99 -1.40 15.95
CA VAL A 4 -13.83 -1.60 15.06
C VAL A 4 -13.99 -0.78 13.78
N GLN A 5 -15.16 -0.85 13.14
CA GLN A 5 -15.45 -0.02 11.95
C GLN A 5 -15.26 1.47 12.24
N LYS A 6 -15.71 1.96 13.41
CA LYS A 6 -15.57 3.36 13.80
C LYS A 6 -14.10 3.77 14.02
N ASP A 7 -13.28 2.92 14.65
CA ASP A 7 -11.85 3.18 14.82
C ASP A 7 -11.14 3.30 13.45
N LEU A 8 -11.40 2.35 12.55
CA LEU A 8 -10.79 2.32 11.23
C LEU A 8 -11.25 3.50 10.36
N GLU A 9 -12.51 3.93 10.46
CA GLU A 9 -12.97 5.14 9.78
C GLU A 9 -12.29 6.40 10.31
N ASN A 10 -12.12 6.53 11.63
CA ASN A 10 -11.42 7.67 12.22
C ASN A 10 -9.96 7.76 11.78
N ARG A 11 -9.33 6.61 11.50
CA ARG A 11 -7.93 6.51 11.07
C ARG A 11 -7.75 6.37 9.56
N LYS A 12 -8.84 6.45 8.78
CA LYS A 12 -8.82 6.25 7.33
C LYS A 12 -7.83 7.17 6.61
N GLU A 13 -7.81 8.45 6.97
CA GLU A 13 -6.91 9.44 6.36
C GLU A 13 -5.44 9.15 6.67
N GLU A 14 -5.14 8.70 7.89
CA GLU A 14 -3.80 8.29 8.30
C GLU A 14 -3.34 7.06 7.53
N ILE A 15 -4.20 6.05 7.41
CA ILE A 15 -3.92 4.82 6.64
C ILE A 15 -3.66 5.16 5.17
N GLN A 16 -4.50 6.00 4.56
CA GLN A 16 -4.31 6.44 3.17
C GLN A 16 -3.02 7.26 2.99
N SER A 17 -2.66 8.06 3.98
CA SER A 17 -1.42 8.84 3.97
C SER A 17 -0.20 7.95 4.08
N ALA A 18 -0.23 6.92 4.93
CA ALA A 18 0.83 5.93 5.05
C ALA A 18 1.07 5.18 3.73
N MET A 19 0.00 4.77 3.05
CA MET A 19 0.10 4.12 1.73
C MET A 19 0.73 5.04 0.68
N LYS A 20 0.35 6.33 0.65
CA LYS A 20 0.97 7.33 -0.24
C LYS A 20 2.44 7.55 0.09
N LEU A 21 2.81 7.58 1.38
CA LEU A 21 4.19 7.74 1.80
C LEU A 21 5.05 6.57 1.33
N MET A 22 4.56 5.33 1.48
CA MET A 22 5.23 4.13 0.99
C MET A 22 5.45 4.19 -0.53
N PHE A 23 4.42 4.55 -1.29
CA PHE A 23 4.54 4.72 -2.75
C PHE A 23 5.61 5.77 -3.09
N LYS A 24 5.53 6.96 -2.49
CA LYS A 24 6.48 8.06 -2.77
C LYS A 24 7.92 7.72 -2.41
N ALA A 25 8.14 7.04 -1.29
CA ALA A 25 9.48 6.61 -0.88
C ALA A 25 10.13 5.70 -1.94
N ASN A 26 9.36 4.77 -2.51
CA ASN A 26 9.86 3.88 -3.55
C ASN A 26 10.04 4.59 -4.91
N MET A 27 9.20 5.58 -5.25
CA MET A 27 9.45 6.45 -6.40
C MET A 27 10.77 7.21 -6.24
N THR A 28 11.02 7.84 -5.08
CA THR A 28 12.28 8.56 -4.83
C THR A 28 13.51 7.66 -4.95
N ILE A 29 13.44 6.42 -4.46
CA ILE A 29 14.53 5.44 -4.64
C ILE A 29 14.71 5.13 -6.12
N THR A 30 13.62 4.91 -6.86
CA THR A 30 13.68 4.63 -8.30
C THR A 30 14.28 5.80 -9.07
N ASP A 31 13.93 7.04 -8.75
CA ASP A 31 14.50 8.25 -9.36
C ASP A 31 16.00 8.40 -9.05
N TRP A 32 16.46 7.93 -7.90
CA TRP A 32 17.89 7.91 -7.56
C TRP A 32 18.66 6.83 -8.34
N ASP A 33 18.05 5.65 -8.50
CA ASP A 33 18.67 4.51 -9.17
C ASP A 33 18.61 4.63 -10.71
N VAL A 34 17.57 5.29 -11.24
CA VAL A 34 17.31 5.47 -12.68
C VAL A 34 16.84 6.92 -12.96
N PRO A 35 17.76 7.90 -12.92
CA PRO A 35 17.40 9.33 -13.01
C PRO A 35 16.78 9.77 -14.34
N GLU A 36 17.09 9.07 -15.44
CA GLU A 36 16.51 9.32 -16.77
C GLU A 36 15.28 8.44 -17.10
N GLY A 37 14.73 7.74 -16.10
CA GLY A 37 13.57 6.87 -16.27
C GLY A 37 12.28 7.62 -16.60
N ASP A 38 11.30 6.94 -17.21
CA ASP A 38 9.94 7.46 -17.34
C ASP A 38 9.20 7.28 -16.00
N ASP A 39 9.08 8.37 -15.23
CA ASP A 39 8.38 8.41 -13.94
C ASP A 39 6.98 7.79 -13.99
N ARG A 40 6.28 7.94 -15.13
CA ARG A 40 4.91 7.43 -15.28
C ARG A 40 4.91 5.92 -15.45
N GLU A 41 5.87 5.38 -16.18
CA GLU A 41 6.03 3.93 -16.33
C GLU A 41 6.44 3.31 -14.99
N ALA A 42 7.44 3.89 -14.31
CA ALA A 42 7.87 3.48 -12.98
C ALA A 42 6.71 3.49 -11.97
N ALA A 43 5.91 4.56 -11.95
CA ALA A 43 4.74 4.68 -11.08
C ALA A 43 3.70 3.59 -11.32
N LYS A 44 3.45 3.20 -12.58
CA LYS A 44 2.50 2.12 -12.91
C LYS A 44 3.01 0.76 -12.46
N ILE A 45 4.29 0.48 -12.70
CA ILE A 45 4.91 -0.79 -12.29
C ILE A 45 4.90 -0.91 -10.77
N LEU A 46 5.32 0.16 -10.08
CA LEU A 46 5.31 0.19 -8.61
C LEU A 46 3.90 -0.01 -8.05
N LEU A 47 2.89 0.65 -8.62
CA LEU A 47 1.51 0.45 -8.20
C LEU A 47 1.05 -1.00 -8.40
N SER A 48 1.44 -1.65 -9.50
CA SER A 48 1.15 -3.06 -9.75
C SER A 48 1.75 -3.96 -8.67
N ILE A 49 3.02 -3.75 -8.31
CA ILE A 49 3.72 -4.53 -7.26
C ILE A 49 3.03 -4.34 -5.89
N MET A 50 2.64 -3.10 -5.58
CA MET A 50 1.91 -2.80 -4.34
C MET A 50 0.54 -3.49 -4.34
N GLN A 51 -0.16 -3.55 -5.47
CA GLN A 51 -1.44 -4.24 -5.58
C GLN A 51 -1.28 -5.76 -5.39
N ASP A 52 -0.27 -6.39 -6.01
CA ASP A 52 0.01 -7.82 -5.84
C ASP A 52 0.25 -8.16 -4.35
N SER A 53 0.95 -7.27 -3.63
CA SER A 53 1.18 -7.41 -2.19
C SER A 53 -0.12 -7.29 -1.37
N LEU A 54 -1.00 -6.36 -1.73
CA LEU A 54 -2.32 -6.22 -1.09
C LEU A 54 -3.21 -7.45 -1.36
N ASP A 55 -3.15 -8.00 -2.56
CA ASP A 55 -3.89 -9.20 -2.94
C ASP A 55 -3.41 -10.43 -2.15
N ALA A 56 -2.10 -10.54 -1.89
CA ALA A 56 -1.55 -11.56 -1.01
C ALA A 56 -2.05 -11.40 0.44
N ILE A 57 -2.06 -10.17 0.98
CA ILE A 57 -2.61 -9.89 2.32
C ILE A 57 -4.09 -10.26 2.38
N LYS A 58 -4.85 -9.95 1.33
CA LYS A 58 -6.25 -10.34 1.23
C LYS A 58 -6.43 -11.86 1.28
N ALA A 59 -5.64 -12.61 0.52
CA ALA A 59 -5.66 -14.07 0.56
C ALA A 59 -5.32 -14.61 1.97
N ASP A 60 -4.38 -13.98 2.66
CA ASP A 60 -3.99 -14.33 4.02
C ASP A 60 -5.11 -14.07 5.05
N ILE A 61 -5.88 -12.99 4.88
CA ILE A 61 -7.09 -12.71 5.67
C ILE A 61 -8.16 -13.78 5.40
N GLU A 62 -8.43 -14.10 4.14
CA GLU A 62 -9.42 -15.13 3.76
C GLU A 62 -9.01 -16.53 4.27
N ALA A 63 -7.71 -16.78 4.42
CA ALA A 63 -7.17 -18.01 5.00
C ALA A 63 -7.16 -18.01 6.54
N GLY A 64 -7.64 -16.95 7.20
CA GLY A 64 -7.71 -16.84 8.67
C GLY A 64 -6.35 -16.65 9.36
N LYS A 65 -5.30 -16.24 8.62
CA LYS A 65 -3.96 -16.07 9.22
C LYS A 65 -3.89 -14.96 10.28
N TYR A 66 -4.87 -14.06 10.29
CA TYR A 66 -4.94 -12.92 11.19
C TYR A 66 -6.05 -13.03 12.26
N ASP A 67 -6.75 -14.17 12.36
CA ASP A 67 -7.91 -14.33 13.26
C ASP A 67 -7.57 -14.15 14.76
N PHE A 68 -6.29 -14.22 15.12
CA PHE A 68 -5.79 -14.13 16.50
C PHE A 68 -4.70 -13.07 16.69
N TYR A 69 -4.63 -12.10 15.77
CA TYR A 69 -3.65 -11.01 15.81
C TYR A 69 -4.10 -9.83 16.68
#